data_AF-A0A8J3M7G0-F1
#
_entry.id   AF-A0A8J3M7G0-F1
#
_cell.length_a   1.000
_cell.length_b   1.000
_cell.length_c   1.000
_cell.angle_alpha   90.00
_cell.angle_beta   90.00
_cell.angle_gamma   90.00
#
_symmetry.space_group_name_H-M   'P 1'
#
loop_
_entity.id
_entity.type
_entity.pdbx_description
1 polymer ?
#
loop_
_entity_poly.entity_id
_entity_poly.type
_entity_poly.pdbx_seq_one_letter_code
_entity_poly.pdbx_strand_id
1 'polypeptide(L)'
;MRNGGQVAAAAGLLCLCADLAFAMVPLPECMGTNLAAEEAEYIEYSPAWAQGGFVYYQLTSRASDRTTFVLDDCRGGRRLTMQPAGWSAPDFETRSAGQVRLHDTIAPALESAKGYSMEQIRALARGAGARASLAAAKYESCACKVRG
;
A
#
# COMPACT_ATOMS: atom_id res chain seq x y z
N MET A 1 -0.37 55.25 -44.55
CA MET A 1 0.78 55.98 -43.93
C MET A 1 0.90 55.53 -42.48
N ARG A 2 2.14 55.41 -42.01
CA ARG A 2 2.60 54.77 -40.76
C ARG A 2 2.08 55.41 -39.47
N ASN A 3 1.95 54.59 -38.42
CA ASN A 3 2.67 54.62 -37.13
C ASN A 3 1.93 53.68 -36.17
N GLY A 4 2.52 52.72 -35.45
CA GLY A 4 3.84 52.68 -34.83
C GLY A 4 3.67 52.83 -33.31
N GLY A 5 3.97 51.80 -32.51
CA GLY A 5 4.06 51.93 -31.05
C GLY A 5 3.72 50.66 -30.25
N GLN A 6 4.75 49.89 -29.90
CA GLN A 6 4.77 48.89 -28.82
C GLN A 6 4.81 49.60 -27.46
N VAL A 7 4.11 49.07 -26.44
CA VAL A 7 4.48 48.71 -25.02
C VAL A 7 3.14 48.32 -24.34
N ALA A 8 2.96 47.46 -23.34
CA ALA A 8 3.81 46.84 -22.33
C ALA A 8 3.09 45.60 -21.74
N ALA A 9 3.85 44.77 -21.02
CA ALA A 9 3.41 43.59 -20.27
C ALA A 9 2.58 43.91 -19.00
N ALA A 10 1.66 43.01 -18.65
CA ALA A 10 1.12 42.76 -17.30
C ALA A 10 0.53 41.32 -17.31
N ALA A 11 1.11 40.31 -16.66
CA ALA A 11 1.19 40.04 -15.21
C ALA A 11 -0.17 39.66 -14.56
N GLY A 12 -0.26 38.43 -14.06
CA GLY A 12 -1.35 37.89 -13.23
C GLY A 12 -2.26 36.93 -14.01
N LEU A 13 -2.57 35.70 -13.58
CA LEU A 13 -2.65 35.17 -12.22
C LEU A 13 -2.42 33.65 -12.26
N LEU A 14 -1.66 33.16 -11.28
CA LEU A 14 -1.47 31.76 -10.96
C LEU A 14 -2.82 31.06 -10.73
N CYS A 15 -3.16 30.07 -11.56
CA CYS A 15 -4.06 29.02 -11.11
C CYS A 15 -3.19 27.86 -10.62
N LEU A 16 -2.81 27.97 -9.34
CA LEU A 16 -2.32 26.86 -8.52
C LEU A 16 -3.45 25.84 -8.40
N CYS A 17 -3.64 24.98 -9.40
CA CYS A 17 -4.19 23.66 -9.12
C CYS A 17 -3.08 22.88 -8.42
N ALA A 18 -2.98 23.09 -7.10
CA ALA A 18 -2.38 22.13 -6.21
C ALA A 18 -3.30 20.90 -6.23
N ASP A 19 -3.19 20.10 -7.28
CA ASP A 19 -3.49 18.69 -7.18
C ASP A 19 -2.47 18.13 -6.19
N LEU A 20 -2.84 18.14 -4.91
CA LEU A 20 -2.40 17.12 -3.97
C LEU A 20 -3.02 15.79 -4.43
N ALA A 21 -2.68 15.37 -5.65
CA ALA A 21 -2.56 13.97 -5.95
C ALA A 21 -1.47 13.51 -4.99
N PHE A 22 -1.88 12.88 -3.89
CA PHE A 22 -1.03 11.93 -3.20
C PHE A 22 -0.70 10.85 -4.24
N ALA A 23 0.29 11.14 -5.08
CA ALA A 23 0.82 10.18 -6.01
C ALA A 23 1.31 9.03 -5.15
N MET A 24 0.66 7.88 -5.29
CA MET A 24 1.20 6.60 -4.86
C MET A 24 2.60 6.53 -5.47
N VAL A 25 3.64 6.86 -4.69
CA VAL A 25 5.02 6.74 -5.17
C VAL A 25 5.24 5.23 -5.29
N PRO A 26 5.47 4.69 -6.49
CA PRO A 26 5.83 3.29 -6.60
C PRO A 26 7.10 3.10 -5.76
N LEU A 27 7.03 2.25 -4.72
CA LEU A 27 8.26 1.91 -4.01
C LEU A 27 9.21 1.28 -5.04
N PRO A 28 10.52 1.60 -5.01
CA PRO A 28 11.48 1.01 -5.94
C PRO A 28 11.35 -0.50 -5.88
N GLU A 29 11.49 -1.16 -7.03
CA GLU A 29 11.21 -2.59 -7.18
C GLU A 29 11.85 -3.39 -6.05
N CYS A 30 11.00 -4.00 -5.22
CA CYS A 30 11.45 -4.98 -4.24
C CYS A 30 11.87 -6.24 -4.98
N MET A 31 13.11 -6.22 -5.47
CA MET A 31 13.71 -7.28 -6.25
C MET A 31 15.18 -7.50 -5.85
N GLY A 32 15.68 -8.69 -6.16
CA GLY A 32 17.09 -9.05 -5.96
C GLY A 32 17.53 -8.92 -4.50
N THR A 33 18.65 -8.23 -4.27
CA THR A 33 19.32 -8.14 -2.95
C THR A 33 18.54 -7.33 -1.89
N ASN A 34 17.47 -6.64 -2.29
CA ASN A 34 16.66 -5.83 -1.38
C ASN A 34 15.57 -6.64 -0.68
N LEU A 35 15.23 -7.83 -1.20
CA LEU A 35 14.30 -8.75 -0.57
C LEU A 35 14.93 -9.34 0.70
N ALA A 36 14.14 -9.46 1.76
CA ALA A 36 14.51 -10.37 2.84
C ALA A 36 14.52 -11.83 2.33
N ALA A 37 15.30 -12.70 2.96
CA ALA A 37 15.37 -14.10 2.55
C ALA A 37 13.98 -14.77 2.60
N GLU A 38 13.18 -14.38 3.59
CA GLU A 38 11.79 -14.79 3.79
C GLU A 38 10.85 -14.26 2.69
N GLU A 39 11.23 -13.22 1.95
CA GLU A 39 10.41 -12.63 0.89
C GLU A 39 10.70 -13.25 -0.49
N ALA A 40 11.79 -14.01 -0.63
CA ALA A 40 12.18 -14.65 -1.88
C ALA A 40 11.19 -15.73 -2.37
N GLU A 41 10.29 -16.19 -1.50
CA GLU A 41 9.23 -17.16 -1.83
C GLU A 41 8.02 -16.54 -2.56
N TYR A 42 7.93 -15.21 -2.62
CA TYR A 42 6.80 -14.50 -3.24
C TYR A 42 7.13 -14.08 -4.68
N ILE A 43 6.14 -14.19 -5.56
CA ILE A 43 6.24 -13.78 -6.98
C ILE A 43 5.83 -12.34 -7.20
N GLU A 44 5.04 -11.79 -6.28
CA GLU A 44 4.49 -10.45 -6.38
C GLU A 44 4.65 -9.74 -5.05
N TYR A 45 5.17 -8.52 -5.14
CA TYR A 45 5.33 -7.58 -4.05
C TYR A 45 4.74 -6.26 -4.51
N SER A 46 3.48 -6.00 -4.15
CA SER A 46 2.76 -4.79 -4.60
C SER A 46 2.55 -3.85 -3.41
N PRO A 47 3.38 -2.82 -3.25
CA PRO A 47 3.19 -1.82 -2.21
C PRO A 47 2.06 -0.89 -2.59
N ALA A 48 0.99 -0.96 -1.81
CA ALA A 48 -0.25 -0.26 -2.10
C ALA A 48 -0.38 1.05 -1.31
N TRP A 49 0.32 1.20 -0.17
CA TRP A 49 0.20 2.40 0.67
C TRP A 49 1.36 2.57 1.66
N ALA A 50 1.76 3.81 1.94
CA ALA A 50 2.75 4.16 2.98
C ALA A 50 2.42 5.51 3.64
N GLN A 51 2.10 5.50 4.95
CA GLN A 51 1.90 6.73 5.74
C GLN A 51 2.18 6.47 7.22
N GLY A 52 2.57 7.51 7.95
CA GLY A 52 2.60 7.49 9.42
C GLY A 52 3.57 6.49 10.05
N GLY A 53 4.56 5.98 9.31
CA GLY A 53 5.47 4.96 9.81
C GLY A 53 5.06 3.53 9.49
N PHE A 54 3.94 3.34 8.76
CA PHE A 54 3.51 2.05 8.23
C PHE A 54 3.77 1.87 6.73
N VAL A 55 3.86 0.62 6.29
CA VAL A 55 3.83 0.22 4.86
C VAL A 55 2.86 -0.92 4.66
N TYR A 56 2.04 -0.85 3.63
CA TYR A 56 1.04 -1.84 3.29
C TYR A 56 1.32 -2.40 1.91
N TYR A 57 1.33 -3.72 1.80
CA TYR A 57 1.69 -4.42 0.57
C TYR A 57 1.04 -5.80 0.49
N GLN A 58 1.03 -6.35 -0.73
CA GLN A 58 0.51 -7.67 -1.03
C GLN A 58 1.65 -8.63 -1.39
N LEU A 59 1.53 -9.88 -0.94
CA LEU A 59 2.48 -10.96 -1.15
C LEU A 59 1.79 -12.16 -1.78
N THR A 60 2.06 -12.44 -3.06
CA THR A 60 1.53 -13.65 -3.73
C THR A 60 2.57 -14.77 -3.68
N SER A 61 2.26 -15.89 -3.02
CA SER A 61 3.18 -17.03 -2.86
C SER A 61 3.43 -17.74 -4.19
N ARG A 62 4.71 -18.03 -4.50
CA ARG A 62 5.12 -18.82 -5.69
C ARG A 62 4.60 -20.24 -5.68
N ALA A 63 4.51 -20.85 -4.50
CA ALA A 63 4.13 -22.25 -4.38
C ALA A 63 2.61 -22.48 -4.49
N SER A 64 1.80 -21.50 -4.13
CA SER A 64 0.35 -21.71 -3.98
C SER A 64 -0.54 -20.70 -4.70
N ASP A 65 0.02 -19.66 -5.33
CA ASP A 65 -0.76 -18.55 -5.92
C ASP A 65 -1.72 -17.93 -4.89
N ARG A 66 -1.27 -17.79 -3.65
CA ARG A 66 -2.08 -17.20 -2.59
C ARG A 66 -1.49 -15.84 -2.19
N THR A 67 -2.29 -14.78 -2.31
CA THR A 67 -2.06 -13.35 -1.93
C THR A 67 -2.33 -12.91 -0.47
N THR A 68 -1.28 -12.80 0.34
CA THR A 68 -1.40 -12.32 1.72
C THR A 68 -1.25 -10.81 1.75
N PHE A 69 -2.09 -10.11 2.50
CA PHE A 69 -1.95 -8.69 2.74
C PHE A 69 -1.14 -8.45 4.01
N VAL A 70 -0.19 -7.52 3.94
CA VAL A 70 0.73 -7.21 5.03
C VAL A 70 0.73 -5.73 5.30
N LEU A 71 0.65 -5.36 6.58
CA LEU A 71 0.88 -4.02 7.08
C LEU A 71 2.02 -4.08 8.10
N ASP A 72 3.12 -3.41 7.81
CA ASP A 72 4.29 -3.32 8.68
C ASP A 72 4.39 -1.96 9.36
N ASP A 73 4.75 -1.97 10.64
CA ASP A 73 5.27 -0.83 11.37
C ASP A 73 6.80 -0.86 11.33
N CYS A 74 7.40 -0.10 10.42
CA CYS A 74 8.86 -0.15 10.24
C CYS A 74 9.63 0.49 11.41
N ARG A 75 8.97 1.26 12.28
CA ARG A 75 9.62 1.86 13.46
C ARG A 75 9.40 1.03 14.71
N GLY A 76 8.20 0.48 14.87
CA GLY A 76 7.82 -0.34 16.01
C GLY A 76 8.17 -1.82 15.87
N GLY A 77 8.59 -2.28 14.69
CA GLY A 77 8.96 -3.68 14.47
C GLY A 77 7.76 -4.62 14.62
N ARG A 78 6.58 -4.20 14.17
CA ARG A 78 5.33 -4.98 14.25
C ARG A 78 4.82 -5.29 12.85
N ARG A 79 4.18 -6.44 12.70
CA ARG A 79 3.57 -6.90 11.44
C ARG A 79 2.15 -7.37 11.66
N LEU A 80 1.23 -6.84 10.87
CA LEU A 80 -0.11 -7.36 10.69
C LEU A 80 -0.16 -8.14 9.38
N THR A 81 -0.51 -9.42 9.47
CA THR A 81 -0.73 -10.31 8.34
C THR A 81 -2.22 -10.59 8.21
N MET A 82 -2.75 -10.50 7.00
CA MET A 82 -4.17 -10.65 6.71
C MET A 82 -4.37 -11.58 5.51
N GLN A 83 -5.00 -12.72 5.75
CA GLN A 83 -5.40 -13.67 4.71
C GLN A 83 -6.88 -13.43 4.39
N PRO A 84 -7.23 -13.08 3.15
CA PRO A 84 -8.61 -12.80 2.75
C PRO A 84 -9.58 -13.94 3.03
N ALA A 85 -10.88 -13.63 3.08
CA ALA A 85 -11.91 -14.66 3.04
C ALA A 85 -11.76 -15.50 1.76
N GLY A 86 -12.04 -16.80 1.82
CA GLY A 86 -11.88 -17.67 0.64
C GLY A 86 -10.42 -17.92 0.24
N TRP A 87 -9.43 -17.54 1.05
CA TRP A 87 -8.00 -17.78 0.83
C TRP A 87 -7.63 -19.22 0.41
N SER A 88 -8.31 -20.19 1.01
CA SER A 88 -8.11 -21.61 0.77
C SER A 88 -9.06 -22.19 -0.27
N ALA A 89 -9.87 -21.36 -0.94
CA ALA A 89 -10.79 -21.80 -1.97
C ALA A 89 -10.00 -22.33 -3.20
N PRO A 90 -10.51 -23.38 -3.85
CA PRO A 90 -9.84 -23.99 -5.01
C PRO A 90 -9.97 -23.14 -6.28
N ASP A 91 -11.01 -22.32 -6.40
CA ASP A 91 -11.26 -21.48 -7.56
C ASP A 91 -10.69 -20.06 -7.41
N PHE A 92 -10.36 -19.43 -8.54
CA PHE A 92 -9.80 -18.09 -8.58
C PHE A 92 -10.82 -17.01 -8.20
N GLU A 93 -12.07 -17.14 -8.65
CA GLU A 93 -13.12 -16.14 -8.44
C GLU A 93 -13.40 -15.90 -6.94
N THR A 94 -13.52 -16.98 -6.17
CA THR A 94 -13.74 -16.88 -4.72
C THR A 94 -12.56 -16.25 -4.00
N ARG A 95 -11.32 -16.61 -4.39
CA ARG A 95 -10.10 -15.99 -3.85
C ARG A 95 -10.05 -14.49 -4.16
N SER A 96 -10.28 -14.12 -5.42
CA SER A 96 -10.27 -12.75 -5.91
C SER A 96 -11.35 -11.90 -5.23
N ALA A 97 -12.58 -12.40 -5.12
CA ALA A 97 -13.66 -11.71 -4.41
C ALA A 97 -13.33 -11.45 -2.93
N GLY A 98 -12.62 -12.39 -2.28
CA GLY A 98 -12.10 -12.20 -0.94
C GLY A 98 -11.05 -11.09 -0.85
N GLN A 99 -10.10 -11.06 -1.79
CA GLN A 99 -9.05 -10.06 -1.87
C GLN A 99 -9.63 -8.65 -2.08
N VAL A 100 -10.54 -8.49 -3.05
CA VAL A 100 -11.22 -7.22 -3.34
C VAL A 100 -11.97 -6.73 -2.11
N ARG A 101 -12.79 -7.59 -1.49
CA ARG A 101 -13.54 -7.23 -0.28
C ARG A 101 -12.63 -6.76 0.86
N LEU A 102 -11.52 -7.47 1.08
CA LEU A 102 -10.58 -7.07 2.12
C LEU A 102 -9.97 -5.71 1.79
N HIS A 103 -9.49 -5.52 0.56
CA HIS A 103 -8.90 -4.27 0.10
C HIS A 103 -9.87 -3.10 0.27
N ASP A 104 -11.10 -3.21 -0.26
CA ASP A 104 -12.13 -2.17 -0.17
C ASP A 104 -12.49 -1.81 1.28
N THR A 105 -12.37 -2.77 2.20
CA THR A 105 -12.66 -2.53 3.62
C THR A 105 -11.53 -1.76 4.32
N ILE A 106 -10.27 -2.01 3.97
CA ILE A 106 -9.12 -1.45 4.68
C ILE A 106 -8.52 -0.22 3.99
N ALA A 107 -8.63 -0.09 2.67
CA ALA A 107 -8.08 1.03 1.91
C ALA A 107 -8.56 2.39 2.45
N PRO A 108 -9.86 2.61 2.76
CA PRO A 108 -10.31 3.89 3.31
C PRO A 108 -9.70 4.23 4.68
N ALA A 109 -9.39 3.21 5.48
CA ALA A 109 -8.77 3.39 6.80
C ALA A 109 -7.28 3.70 6.67
N LEU A 110 -6.61 3.11 5.68
CA LEU A 110 -5.23 3.44 5.33
C LEU A 110 -5.15 4.87 4.78
N GLU A 111 -6.01 5.25 3.84
CA GLU A 111 -6.03 6.59 3.25
C GLU A 111 -6.50 7.71 4.20
N SER A 112 -7.06 7.34 5.36
CA SER A 112 -7.61 8.32 6.28
C SER A 112 -6.53 9.18 6.93
N ALA A 113 -6.71 10.50 6.88
CA ALA A 113 -5.92 11.44 7.68
C ALA A 113 -6.10 11.21 9.20
N LYS A 114 -7.21 10.57 9.61
CA LYS A 114 -7.39 10.08 10.99
C LYS A 114 -6.60 8.78 11.11
N GLY A 115 -5.38 8.86 11.63
CA GLY A 115 -4.49 7.69 11.74
C GLY A 115 -5.17 6.51 12.46
N TYR A 116 -5.24 5.37 11.78
CA TYR A 116 -5.71 4.11 12.35
C TYR A 116 -4.54 3.32 12.95
N SER A 117 -4.75 2.72 14.12
CA SER A 117 -3.82 1.75 14.69
C SER A 117 -3.90 0.40 13.97
N MET A 118 -2.83 -0.40 14.04
CA MET A 118 -2.80 -1.76 13.48
C MET A 118 -3.91 -2.64 14.09
N GLU A 119 -4.28 -2.43 15.35
CA GLU A 119 -5.35 -3.15 16.03
C GLU A 119 -6.72 -2.84 15.41
N GLN A 120 -6.97 -1.58 15.03
CA GLN A 120 -8.19 -1.19 14.35
C GLN A 120 -8.23 -1.74 12.93
N ILE A 121 -7.12 -1.66 12.17
CA ILE A 121 -7.04 -2.29 10.83
C ILE A 121 -7.26 -3.80 10.91
N ARG A 122 -6.67 -4.47 11.92
CA ARG A 122 -6.91 -5.89 12.19
C ARG A 122 -8.38 -6.19 12.46
N ALA A 123 -9.08 -5.34 13.20
CA ALA A 123 -10.50 -5.50 13.48
C ALA A 123 -11.34 -5.35 12.20
N LEU A 124 -11.04 -4.35 11.36
CA LEU A 124 -11.68 -4.15 10.06
C LEU A 124 -11.49 -5.36 9.15
N ALA A 125 -10.25 -5.86 9.03
CA ALA A 125 -9.93 -7.04 8.25
C ALA A 125 -10.73 -8.28 8.70
N ARG A 126 -10.82 -8.51 10.02
CA ARG A 126 -11.64 -9.61 10.58
C ARG A 126 -13.13 -9.42 10.30
N GLY A 127 -13.62 -8.18 10.35
CA GLY A 127 -14.99 -7.85 9.96
C GLY A 127 -15.30 -8.17 8.50
N ALA A 128 -14.30 -8.03 7.61
CA ALA A 128 -14.39 -8.47 6.21
C ALA A 128 -14.26 -9.99 6.00
N GLY A 129 -14.12 -10.77 7.08
CA GLY A 129 -13.96 -12.23 7.02
C GLY A 129 -12.52 -12.70 6.84
N ALA A 130 -11.53 -11.81 6.92
CA ALA A 130 -10.13 -12.19 6.82
C ALA A 130 -9.59 -12.83 8.11
N ARG A 131 -8.68 -13.79 7.97
CA ARG A 131 -7.84 -14.24 9.09
C ARG A 131 -6.70 -13.26 9.27
N ALA A 132 -6.75 -12.47 10.34
CA ALA A 132 -5.77 -11.44 10.63
C ALA A 132 -5.00 -11.68 11.95
N SER A 133 -3.68 -11.59 11.89
CA SER A 133 -2.75 -11.79 13.02
C SER A 133 -1.74 -10.66 13.12
N LEU A 134 -1.52 -10.16 14.34
CA LEU A 134 -0.58 -9.10 14.64
C LEU A 134 0.51 -9.65 15.55
N ALA A 135 1.77 -9.50 15.15
CA ALA A 135 2.93 -10.04 15.84
C ALA A 135 4.13 -9.09 15.72
N ALA A 136 5.21 -9.38 16.44
CA ALA A 136 6.50 -8.77 16.17
C ALA A 136 6.97 -9.18 14.76
N ALA A 137 7.51 -8.24 14.00
CA ALA A 137 8.16 -8.51 12.73
C ALA A 137 9.43 -9.33 13.02
N LYS A 138 9.59 -10.44 12.30
CA LYS A 138 10.77 -11.33 12.45
C LYS A 138 12.00 -10.82 11.69
N TYR A 139 11.76 -9.97 10.70
CA TYR A 139 12.75 -9.38 9.83
C TYR A 139 12.20 -8.05 9.30
N GLU A 140 13.09 -7.18 8.82
CA GLU A 140 12.71 -5.94 8.15
C GLU A 140 12.38 -6.21 6.67
N SER A 141 11.13 -5.92 6.27
CA SER A 141 10.69 -6.11 4.89
C SER A 141 11.42 -5.19 3.93
N CYS A 142 11.48 -5.60 2.66
CA CYS A 142 11.95 -4.71 1.61
C CYS A 142 11.16 -3.38 1.59
N ALA A 143 9.83 -3.39 1.74
CA ALA A 143 9.06 -2.13 1.81
C ALA A 143 9.50 -1.21 2.94
N CYS A 144 9.84 -1.77 4.10
CA CYS A 144 10.36 -0.97 5.20
C CYS A 144 11.75 -0.41 4.93
N LYS A 145 12.64 -1.23 4.33
CA LYS A 145 13.98 -0.79 3.94
C LYS A 145 13.96 0.32 2.90
N VAL A 146 13.17 0.17 1.84
CA VAL A 146 13.15 1.15 0.72
C VAL A 146 12.40 2.43 1.05
N ARG A 147 11.58 2.43 2.11
CA ARG A 147 10.99 3.66 2.65
C ARG A 147 11.99 4.47 3.49
N GLY A 148 13.02 3.82 4.03
CA GLY A 148 14.03 4.38 4.92
C GLY A 148 15.10 5.16 4.18
#